data_AF-A0A1V2LE36-F1
#
_entry.id   AF-A0A1V2LE36-F1
#
_cell.length_a   1.000
_cell.length_b   1.000
_cell.length_c   1.000
_cell.angle_alpha   90.00
_cell.angle_beta   90.00
_cell.angle_gamma   90.00
#
_symmetry.space_group_name_H-M   'P 1'
#
loop_
_entity.id
_entity.type
_entity.pdbx_description
1 polymer ?
#
loop_
_entity_poly.entity_id
_entity_poly.type
_entity_poly.pdbx_seq_one_letter_code
_entity_poly.pdbx_strand_id
1 'polypeptide(L)'
;MFRQTTRQATRAARNVRNAHTNAELPPWANKPAFPNPNPEAAKAFKSQYEATKHHAEQTSSLWRKISWFVAAPAVLATAVNTYFVEAEHAHHREHLAHVSDEDWPKQYDYMNIRSKPFFWGNGDETLFWNPVVNRHIKD
;
A
#
# COMPACT_ATOMS: atom_id res chain seq x y z
N MET A 1 -13.90 66.34 49.75
CA MET A 1 -13.92 67.13 48.51
C MET A 1 -13.31 66.29 47.39
N PHE A 2 -13.97 66.23 46.24
CA PHE A 2 -13.47 65.81 44.93
C PHE A 2 -13.16 64.33 44.64
N ARG A 3 -14.25 63.63 44.27
CA ARG A 3 -14.28 62.54 43.29
C ARG A 3 -13.72 63.02 41.94
N GLN A 4 -12.43 62.80 41.66
CA GLN A 4 -11.85 62.99 40.32
C GLN A 4 -11.02 61.79 39.83
N THR A 5 -10.98 60.67 40.53
CA THR A 5 -10.09 59.55 40.18
C THR A 5 -10.71 58.45 39.32
N THR A 6 -12.03 58.45 39.08
CA THR A 6 -12.70 57.33 38.38
C THR A 6 -13.07 57.58 36.92
N ARG A 7 -12.90 58.80 36.38
CA ARG A 7 -13.17 59.09 34.95
C ARG A 7 -11.97 58.96 34.01
N GLN A 8 -10.75 58.89 34.51
CA GLN A 8 -9.55 58.72 33.65
C GLN A 8 -9.26 57.24 33.33
N ALA A 9 -9.55 56.31 34.25
CA ALA A 9 -9.24 54.89 34.05
C ALA A 9 -10.11 54.22 32.95
N THR A 10 -11.35 54.67 32.76
CA THR A 10 -12.27 54.10 31.75
C THR A 10 -12.03 54.61 30.33
N ARG A 11 -11.37 55.77 30.15
CA ARG A 11 -10.95 56.24 28.81
C ARG A 11 -9.68 55.53 28.33
N ALA A 12 -8.72 55.30 29.22
CA ALA A 12 -7.48 54.61 28.88
C ALA A 12 -7.73 53.15 28.43
N ALA A 13 -8.58 52.41 29.13
CA ALA A 13 -8.89 51.02 28.79
C ALA A 13 -9.70 50.86 27.48
N ARG A 14 -10.40 51.90 27.03
CA ARG A 14 -11.17 51.87 25.76
C ARG A 14 -10.27 52.11 24.53
N ASN A 15 -9.17 52.85 24.68
CA ASN A 15 -8.20 53.06 23.60
C ASN A 15 -7.29 51.84 23.36
N VAL A 16 -7.10 50.98 24.37
CA VAL A 16 -6.22 49.80 24.24
C VAL A 16 -6.88 48.66 23.45
N ARG A 17 -8.21 48.57 23.43
CA ARG A 17 -8.93 47.50 22.70
C ARG A 17 -9.12 47.76 21.20
N ASN A 18 -8.94 49.01 20.76
CA ASN A 18 -9.02 49.37 19.34
C ASN A 18 -7.65 49.56 18.68
N ALA A 19 -6.55 49.26 19.38
CA ALA A 19 -5.25 49.03 18.76
C ALA A 19 -5.20 47.62 18.14
N HIS A 20 -6.24 47.26 17.38
CA HIS A 20 -5.99 46.46 16.20
C HIS A 20 -5.12 47.37 15.34
N THR A 21 -3.81 47.24 15.51
CA THR A 21 -2.85 47.74 14.55
C THR A 21 -3.38 47.26 13.22
N ASN A 22 -3.82 48.19 12.37
CA ASN A 22 -3.86 47.89 10.95
C ASN A 22 -2.41 47.52 10.68
N ALA A 23 -2.11 46.22 10.65
CA ALA A 23 -0.77 45.74 10.44
C ALA A 23 -0.44 46.14 9.02
N GLU A 24 0.12 47.35 8.87
CA GLU A 24 0.54 47.86 7.59
C GLU A 24 1.55 46.85 7.07
N LEU A 25 1.20 46.25 5.94
CA LEU A 25 2.03 45.22 5.32
C LEU A 25 3.45 45.78 5.17
N PRO A 26 4.50 45.00 5.48
CA PRO A 26 5.86 45.50 5.40
C PRO A 26 6.13 46.03 3.98
N PRO A 27 7.05 47.00 3.80
CA PRO A 27 7.23 47.71 2.53
C PRO A 27 7.56 46.84 1.31
N TRP A 28 7.92 45.57 1.52
CA TRP A 28 8.23 44.58 0.51
C TRP A 28 7.16 43.50 0.32
N ALA A 29 6.08 43.53 1.11
CA ALA A 29 5.02 42.52 1.07
C ALA A 29 4.34 42.38 -0.30
N ASN A 30 4.19 43.49 -1.02
CA ASN A 30 3.56 43.51 -2.34
C ASN A 30 4.59 43.50 -3.48
N LYS A 31 5.88 43.27 -3.18
CA LYS A 31 6.90 43.14 -4.22
C LYS A 31 6.83 41.72 -4.81
N PRO A 32 6.95 41.57 -6.14
CA PRO A 32 6.93 40.25 -6.76
C PRO A 32 8.13 39.43 -6.27
N ALA A 33 7.88 38.23 -5.75
CA ALA A 33 8.93 37.34 -5.26
C ALA A 33 9.84 36.83 -6.39
N PHE A 34 9.30 36.68 -7.60
CA PHE A 34 10.03 36.25 -8.80
C PHE A 34 9.76 37.24 -9.95
N PRO A 35 10.56 38.33 -10.06
CA PRO A 35 10.30 39.41 -11.00
C PRO A 35 10.62 39.06 -12.46
N ASN A 36 11.46 38.04 -12.69
CA ASN A 36 11.95 37.66 -14.02
C ASN A 36 11.41 36.28 -14.44
N PRO A 37 10.16 36.18 -14.93
CA PRO A 37 9.66 34.94 -15.48
C PRO A 37 10.39 34.60 -16.79
N ASN A 38 10.68 33.31 -17.00
CA ASN A 38 11.19 32.81 -18.28
C ASN A 38 10.04 32.16 -19.09
N PRO A 39 9.37 32.91 -19.98
CA PRO A 39 8.24 32.40 -20.76
C PRO A 39 8.65 31.36 -21.80
N GLU A 40 9.90 31.41 -22.29
CA GLU A 40 10.40 30.45 -23.28
C GLU A 40 10.58 29.07 -22.68
N ALA A 41 11.20 28.99 -21.50
CA ALA A 41 11.31 27.74 -20.73
C ALA A 41 9.94 27.18 -20.37
N ALA A 42 8.99 28.03 -19.99
CA ALA A 42 7.62 27.61 -19.71
C ALA A 42 6.90 27.06 -20.96
N LYS A 43 7.12 27.66 -22.15
CA LYS A 43 6.58 27.16 -23.42
C LYS A 43 7.21 25.82 -23.80
N ALA A 44 8.52 25.67 -23.64
CA ALA A 44 9.23 24.41 -23.90
C ALA A 44 8.76 23.29 -22.97
N PHE A 45 8.55 23.57 -21.68
CA PHE A 45 7.99 22.60 -20.75
C PHE A 45 6.58 22.17 -21.15
N LYS A 46 5.71 23.12 -21.51
CA LYS A 46 4.35 22.82 -21.98
C LYS A 46 4.36 21.96 -23.24
N SER A 47 5.21 22.25 -24.21
CA SER A 47 5.29 21.42 -25.43
C SER A 47 5.83 20.02 -25.15
N GLN A 48 6.82 19.88 -24.26
CA GLN A 48 7.31 18.57 -23.81
C GLN A 48 6.24 17.77 -23.08
N TYR A 49 5.45 18.41 -22.23
CA TYR A 49 4.34 17.76 -21.53
C TYR A 49 3.30 17.21 -22.51
N GLU A 50 2.84 18.02 -23.47
CA GLU A 50 1.88 17.56 -24.48
C GLU A 50 2.45 16.43 -25.34
N ALA A 51 3.73 16.51 -25.74
CA ALA A 51 4.40 15.44 -26.47
C ALA A 51 4.47 14.14 -25.65
N THR A 52 4.77 14.24 -24.35
CA THR A 52 4.81 13.09 -23.43
C THR A 52 3.43 12.47 -23.27
N LYS A 53 2.40 13.30 -23.12
CA LYS A 53 1.01 12.84 -23.01
C LYS A 53 0.58 12.06 -24.26
N HIS A 54 0.84 12.62 -25.45
CA HIS A 54 0.51 11.95 -26.70
C HIS A 54 1.27 10.61 -26.87
N HIS A 55 2.55 10.58 -26.52
CA HIS A 55 3.34 9.34 -26.54
C HIS A 55 2.81 8.30 -25.54
N ALA A 56 2.40 8.73 -24.34
CA ALA A 56 1.84 7.86 -23.31
C ALA A 56 0.50 7.24 -23.74
N GLU A 57 -0.36 8.00 -24.42
CA GLU A 57 -1.63 7.49 -24.96
C GLU A 57 -1.40 6.34 -25.96
N GLN A 58 -0.44 6.51 -26.88
CA GLN A 58 -0.07 5.46 -27.84
C GLN A 58 0.53 4.23 -27.17
N THR A 59 1.46 4.46 -26.22
CA THR A 59 2.14 3.39 -25.47
C THR A 59 1.15 2.59 -24.63
N SER A 60 0.21 3.26 -23.96
CA SER A 60 -0.84 2.61 -23.16
C SER A 60 -1.75 1.73 -24.03
N SER A 61 -2.16 2.22 -25.21
CA SER A 61 -2.95 1.43 -26.16
C SER A 61 -2.20 0.20 -26.65
N LEU A 62 -0.89 0.31 -26.93
CA LEU A 62 -0.02 -0.82 -27.30
C LEU A 62 0.02 -1.87 -26.19
N TRP A 63 0.33 -1.48 -24.96
CA TRP A 63 0.43 -2.43 -23.84
C TRP A 63 -0.91 -3.09 -23.52
N ARG A 64 -2.02 -2.36 -23.63
CA ARG A 64 -3.35 -2.96 -23.50
C ARG A 64 -3.58 -4.07 -24.53
N LYS A 65 -3.15 -3.88 -25.78
CA LYS A 65 -3.23 -4.92 -26.82
C LYS A 65 -2.35 -6.11 -26.47
N ILE A 66 -1.11 -5.90 -26.05
CA ILE A 66 -0.21 -6.98 -25.65
C ILE A 66 -0.81 -7.80 -24.49
N SER A 67 -1.37 -7.14 -23.47
CA SER A 67 -2.03 -7.82 -22.36
C SER A 67 -3.18 -8.73 -22.84
N TRP A 68 -4.03 -8.25 -23.76
CA TRP A 68 -5.17 -9.01 -24.24
C TRP A 68 -4.81 -10.09 -25.28
N PHE A 69 -3.86 -9.83 -26.16
CA PHE A 69 -3.54 -10.73 -27.28
C PHE A 69 -2.38 -11.67 -27.00
N VAL A 70 -1.59 -11.41 -25.96
CA VAL A 70 -0.44 -12.26 -25.60
C VAL A 70 -0.62 -12.80 -24.19
N ALA A 71 -0.76 -11.93 -23.17
CA ALA A 71 -0.80 -12.39 -21.79
C ALA A 71 -2.06 -13.20 -21.49
N ALA A 72 -3.25 -12.76 -21.93
CA ALA A 72 -4.49 -13.51 -21.71
C ALA A 72 -4.45 -14.92 -22.33
N PRO A 73 -4.08 -15.12 -23.61
CA PRO A 73 -3.91 -16.46 -24.17
C PRO A 73 -2.86 -17.31 -23.45
N ALA A 74 -1.74 -16.72 -23.04
CA ALA A 74 -0.71 -17.43 -22.28
C ALA A 74 -1.22 -17.92 -20.92
N VAL A 75 -1.96 -17.06 -20.19
CA VAL A 75 -2.60 -17.45 -18.92
C VAL A 75 -3.62 -18.54 -19.15
N LEU A 76 -4.45 -18.46 -20.20
CA LEU A 76 -5.42 -19.50 -20.52
C LEU A 76 -4.75 -20.84 -20.81
N ALA A 77 -3.68 -20.85 -21.60
CA ALA A 77 -2.93 -22.07 -21.91
C ALA A 77 -2.33 -22.70 -20.64
N THR A 78 -1.70 -21.88 -19.79
CA THR A 78 -1.13 -22.37 -18.52
C THR A 78 -2.22 -22.81 -17.55
N ALA A 79 -3.36 -22.13 -17.50
CA ALA A 79 -4.48 -22.52 -16.63
C ALA A 79 -5.03 -23.90 -17.00
N VAL A 80 -5.15 -24.21 -18.30
CA VAL A 80 -5.55 -25.55 -18.76
C VAL A 80 -4.52 -26.60 -18.37
N ASN A 81 -3.22 -26.33 -18.54
CA ASN A 81 -2.18 -27.26 -18.14
C ASN A 81 -2.19 -27.52 -16.61
N THR A 82 -2.21 -26.46 -15.81
CA THR A 82 -2.26 -26.56 -14.35
C THR A 82 -3.53 -27.24 -13.88
N TYR A 83 -4.67 -27.05 -14.55
CA TYR A 83 -5.92 -27.73 -14.19
C TYR A 83 -5.79 -29.25 -14.27
N PHE A 84 -5.19 -29.79 -15.34
CA PHE A 84 -5.01 -31.23 -15.48
C PHE A 84 -4.05 -31.79 -14.42
N VAL A 85 -2.92 -31.13 -14.20
CA VAL A 85 -1.95 -31.53 -13.17
C VAL A 85 -2.56 -31.45 -11.77
N GLU A 86 -3.34 -30.42 -11.48
CA GLU A 86 -3.97 -30.27 -10.17
C GLU A 86 -5.10 -31.26 -9.94
N ALA A 87 -5.82 -31.67 -10.99
CA ALA A 87 -6.79 -32.76 -10.90
C ALA A 87 -6.12 -34.09 -10.51
N GLU A 88 -4.97 -34.42 -11.11
CA GLU A 88 -4.17 -35.59 -10.72
C GLU A 88 -3.69 -35.49 -9.26
N HIS A 89 -3.18 -34.33 -8.84
CA HIS A 89 -2.81 -34.09 -7.45
C HIS A 89 -4.00 -34.20 -6.49
N ALA A 90 -5.19 -33.75 -6.88
CA ALA A 90 -6.40 -33.87 -6.07
C ALA A 90 -6.75 -35.34 -5.82
N HIS A 91 -6.76 -36.16 -6.86
CA HIS A 91 -6.98 -37.60 -6.73
C HIS A 91 -5.90 -38.28 -5.89
N HIS A 92 -4.63 -37.90 -6.04
CA HIS A 92 -3.56 -38.44 -5.20
C HIS A 92 -3.75 -38.07 -3.73
N ARG A 93 -4.16 -36.84 -3.41
CA ARG A 93 -4.48 -36.43 -2.03
C ARG A 93 -5.66 -37.19 -1.45
N GLU A 94 -6.68 -37.49 -2.25
CA GLU A 94 -7.80 -38.34 -1.83
C GLU A 94 -7.30 -39.75 -1.47
N HIS A 95 -6.45 -40.36 -2.29
CA HIS A 95 -5.86 -41.66 -1.97
C HIS A 95 -5.04 -41.62 -0.68
N LEU A 96 -4.20 -40.61 -0.50
CA LEU A 96 -3.39 -40.43 0.72
C LEU A 96 -4.26 -40.28 1.97
N ALA A 97 -5.42 -39.62 1.88
CA ALA A 97 -6.33 -39.46 3.02
C ALA A 97 -6.87 -40.79 3.57
N HIS A 98 -6.95 -41.83 2.74
CA HIS A 98 -7.42 -43.16 3.16
C HIS A 98 -6.30 -44.06 3.70
N VAL A 99 -5.03 -43.67 3.56
CA VAL A 99 -3.89 -44.43 4.11
C VAL A 99 -3.90 -44.28 5.63
N SER A 100 -3.80 -45.41 6.34
CA SER A 100 -3.74 -45.44 7.80
C SER A 100 -2.42 -44.83 8.31
N ASP A 101 -2.40 -44.37 9.56
CA ASP A 101 -1.16 -43.85 10.17
C ASP A 101 -0.12 -44.97 10.40
N GLU A 102 -0.56 -46.22 10.52
CA GLU A 102 0.33 -47.39 10.65
C GLU A 102 1.10 -47.68 9.36
N ASP A 103 0.45 -47.48 8.21
CA ASP A 103 1.05 -47.67 6.89
C ASP A 103 1.83 -46.43 6.42
N TRP A 104 1.80 -45.34 7.19
CA TRP A 104 2.51 -44.12 6.83
C TRP A 104 4.03 -44.31 7.00
N PRO A 105 4.87 -43.84 6.06
CA PRO A 105 6.31 -43.99 6.18
C PRO A 105 6.85 -43.39 7.48
N LYS A 106 7.72 -44.14 8.17
CA LYS A 106 8.37 -43.65 9.39
C LYS A 106 9.16 -42.37 9.07
N GLN A 107 8.94 -41.35 9.90
CA GLN A 107 9.57 -40.04 9.74
C GLN A 107 11.03 -40.09 10.20
N TYR A 108 11.90 -39.39 9.47
CA TYR A 108 13.29 -39.23 9.87
C TYR A 108 13.42 -38.21 11.00
N ASP A 109 14.47 -38.32 11.82
CA ASP A 109 14.69 -37.47 13.01
C ASP A 109 14.73 -35.96 12.72
N TYR A 110 15.05 -35.57 11.49
CA TYR A 110 15.09 -34.16 11.07
C TYR A 110 13.72 -33.63 10.60
N MET A 111 12.74 -34.50 10.38
CA MET A 111 11.38 -34.14 10.00
C MET A 111 10.54 -33.84 11.24
N ASN A 112 9.61 -32.90 11.13
CA ASN A 112 8.67 -32.53 12.20
C ASN A 112 9.30 -32.23 13.59
N ILE A 113 10.56 -31.77 13.63
CA ILE A 113 11.20 -31.36 14.89
C ILE A 113 10.37 -30.26 15.59
N ARG A 114 10.18 -30.42 16.90
CA ARG A 114 9.60 -29.39 17.79
C ARG A 114 10.48 -29.22 19.03
N SER A 115 11.32 -28.20 19.06
CA SER A 115 12.13 -27.87 20.26
C SER A 115 11.30 -27.19 21.36
N LYS A 116 10.28 -26.42 20.95
CA LYS A 116 9.26 -25.84 21.81
C LYS A 116 7.92 -25.94 21.08
N PRO A 117 6.81 -26.22 21.79
CA PRO A 117 5.49 -26.22 21.16
C PRO A 117 5.16 -24.80 20.65
N PHE A 118 4.40 -24.73 19.57
CA PHE A 118 3.82 -23.47 19.12
C PHE A 118 2.89 -22.90 20.20
N PHE A 119 2.77 -21.57 20.24
CA PHE A 119 1.96 -20.88 21.25
C PHE A 119 0.47 -20.81 20.90
N TRP A 120 0.04 -21.45 19.82
CA TRP A 120 -1.35 -21.51 19.35
C TRP A 120 -1.79 -22.96 19.11
N GLY A 121 -3.10 -23.15 19.02
CA GLY A 121 -3.70 -24.47 18.70
C GLY A 121 -3.27 -25.54 19.70
N ASN A 122 -2.88 -26.70 19.19
CA ASN A 122 -2.35 -27.83 19.96
C ASN A 122 -0.82 -27.78 20.17
N GLY A 123 -0.16 -26.72 19.70
CA GLY A 123 1.28 -26.55 19.81
C GLY A 123 2.13 -27.35 18.81
N ASP A 124 1.52 -28.06 17.86
CA ASP A 124 2.24 -28.96 16.94
C ASP A 124 2.08 -28.56 15.46
N GLU A 125 0.94 -27.95 15.14
CA GLU A 125 0.54 -27.62 13.78
C GLU A 125 0.94 -26.19 13.37
N THR A 126 1.50 -26.07 12.17
CA THR A 126 1.83 -24.77 11.56
C THR A 126 0.59 -24.05 11.02
N LEU A 127 0.71 -22.77 10.64
CA LEU A 127 -0.39 -21.99 10.06
C LEU A 127 -1.02 -22.63 8.80
N PHE A 128 -0.21 -23.25 7.94
CA PHE A 128 -0.66 -23.94 6.73
C PHE A 128 -0.50 -25.45 6.88
N TRP A 129 -0.93 -25.99 8.02
CA TRP A 129 -0.93 -27.43 8.27
C TRP A 129 -2.11 -28.11 7.58
N ASN A 130 -1.84 -29.11 6.75
CA ASN A 130 -2.87 -29.97 6.17
C ASN A 130 -2.68 -31.39 6.72
N PRO A 131 -3.61 -31.91 7.53
CA PRO A 131 -3.45 -33.20 8.21
C PRO A 131 -3.38 -34.38 7.23
N VAL A 132 -3.83 -34.23 5.97
CA VAL A 132 -3.74 -35.29 4.97
C VAL A 132 -2.30 -35.55 4.54
N VAL A 133 -1.51 -34.49 4.36
CA VAL A 133 -0.15 -34.54 3.79
C VAL A 133 0.95 -34.26 4.82
N ASN A 134 0.64 -33.45 5.83
CA ASN A 134 1.52 -33.13 6.93
C ASN A 134 1.00 -33.88 8.15
N ARG A 135 1.41 -35.13 8.30
CA ARG A 135 1.12 -35.93 9.50
C ARG A 135 2.28 -35.81 10.47
N HIS A 136 2.03 -35.78 11.77
CA HIS A 136 3.06 -35.89 12.80
C HIS A 136 2.73 -37.11 13.66
N ILE A 137 3.17 -38.26 13.18
CA ILE A 137 2.94 -39.55 13.84
C ILE A 137 4.04 -39.70 14.89
N LYS A 138 3.63 -39.78 16.14
CA LYS A 138 4.53 -39.97 17.27
C LYS A 138 4.60 -41.46 17.54
N ASP A 139 5.84 -41.98 17.60
CA ASP A 139 6.11 -43.37 18.00
C ASP A 139 5.58 -43.67 19.41
#